data_AF-A0A2D9MHN6-F1
#
_entry.id   AF-A0A2D9MHN6-F1
#
_cell.length_a   1.000
_cell.length_b   1.000
_cell.length_c   1.000
_cell.angle_alpha   90.00
_cell.angle_beta   90.00
_cell.angle_gamma   90.00
#
_symmetry.space_group_name_H-M   'P 1'
#
loop_
_entity.id
_entity.type
_entity.pdbx_description
1 polymer ?
#
loop_
_entity_poly.entity_id
_entity_poly.type
_entity_poly.pdbx_seq_one_letter_code
_entity_poly.pdbx_strand_id
1 'polypeptide(L)'
;MVFCVITGLWAMRRTHDTSDFFIASRGLGPIVVSLALFSSTLSGFGFVGGPGLVYSIGVSSFWMVIISSTGYAVCFFLVSKRIRMIAELYDCISLPDIVAARYGSEAVRFMLAVTIVLGVMGYLATQILAMAVVMQAILSGTEMFANIG
;
A
#
# COMPACT_ATOMS: atom_id res chain seq x y z
N MET A 1 -10.85 16.56 1.22
CA MET A 1 -11.65 15.78 2.20
C MET A 1 -13.10 15.59 1.75
N VAL A 2 -13.87 16.64 1.45
CA VAL A 2 -15.27 16.51 0.99
C VAL A 2 -15.40 15.56 -0.21
N PHE A 3 -14.54 15.70 -1.22
CA PHE A 3 -14.52 14.80 -2.38
C PHE A 3 -14.35 13.33 -1.98
N CYS A 4 -13.38 13.02 -1.10
CA CYS A 4 -13.12 11.64 -0.63
C CYS A 4 -14.31 11.05 0.15
N VAL A 5 -14.99 11.88 0.95
CA VAL A 5 -16.18 11.44 1.69
C VAL A 5 -17.32 11.15 0.73
N ILE A 6 -17.55 12.01 -0.26
CA ILE A 6 -18.59 11.81 -1.27
C ILE A 6 -18.33 10.55 -2.09
N THR A 7 -17.10 10.35 -2.59
CA THR A 7 -16.75 9.15 -3.37
C THR A 7 -16.83 7.89 -2.52
N GLY A 8 -16.46 7.96 -1.23
CA GLY A 8 -16.62 6.88 -0.27
C GLY A 8 -18.09 6.50 -0.06
N LEU A 9 -18.96 7.47 0.23
CA LEU A 9 -20.40 7.23 0.40
C LEU A 9 -21.04 6.68 -0.88
N TRP A 10 -20.60 7.15 -2.05
CA TRP A 10 -21.06 6.65 -3.34
C TRP A 10 -20.59 5.21 -3.61
N ALA A 11 -19.36 4.87 -3.23
CA ALA A 11 -18.80 3.53 -3.38
C ALA A 11 -19.46 2.53 -2.42
N MET A 12 -19.73 2.92 -1.17
CA MET A 12 -20.43 2.08 -0.20
C MET A 12 -21.80 1.61 -0.71
N ARG A 13 -22.50 2.44 -1.48
CA ARG A 13 -23.80 2.07 -2.08
C ARG A 13 -23.70 1.02 -3.19
N ARG A 14 -22.50 0.73 -3.70
CA ARG A 14 -22.23 -0.26 -4.76
C ARG A 14 -21.63 -1.56 -4.24
N THR A 15 -21.24 -1.61 -2.97
CA THR A 15 -20.70 -2.81 -2.35
C THR A 15 -21.86 -3.61 -1.77
N HIS A 16 -22.19 -4.74 -2.40
CA HIS A 16 -23.25 -5.62 -1.92
C HIS A 16 -22.68 -6.87 -1.24
N ASP A 17 -21.60 -7.43 -1.78
CA ASP A 17 -20.98 -8.66 -1.29
C ASP A 17 -19.49 -8.49 -0.93
N THR A 18 -18.94 -9.50 -0.26
CA THR A 18 -17.53 -9.58 0.15
C THR A 18 -16.56 -9.45 -1.04
N SER A 19 -16.91 -10.01 -2.21
CA SER A 19 -16.10 -9.90 -3.43
C SER A 19 -16.06 -8.47 -3.98
N ASP A 20 -17.16 -7.72 -3.88
CA ASP A 20 -17.20 -6.30 -4.26
C ASP A 20 -16.27 -5.48 -3.35
N PHE A 21 -16.23 -5.82 -2.06
CA PHE A 21 -15.42 -5.10 -1.09
C PHE A 21 -13.91 -5.36 -1.28
N PHE A 22 -13.50 -6.63 -1.41
CA PHE A 22 -12.08 -6.98 -1.42
C PHE A 22 -11.43 -6.95 -2.81
N ILE A 23 -12.17 -7.30 -3.86
CA ILE A 23 -11.61 -7.44 -5.22
C ILE A 23 -12.42 -6.67 -6.29
N ALA A 24 -13.39 -5.85 -5.87
CA ALA A 24 -14.30 -5.13 -6.77
C ALA A 24 -14.92 -6.03 -7.84
N SER A 25 -15.27 -7.27 -7.44
CA SER A 25 -15.79 -8.34 -8.31
C SER A 25 -14.98 -8.55 -9.59
N ARG A 26 -13.66 -8.31 -9.53
CA ARG A 26 -12.71 -8.42 -10.66
C ARG A 26 -13.10 -7.57 -11.87
N GLY A 27 -13.98 -6.58 -11.70
CA GLY A 27 -14.55 -5.76 -12.78
C GLY A 27 -13.74 -4.50 -13.12
N LEU A 28 -12.65 -4.22 -12.40
CA LEU A 28 -11.83 -3.05 -12.65
C LEU A 28 -10.95 -3.23 -13.90
N GLY A 29 -11.03 -2.28 -14.82
CA GLY A 29 -10.20 -2.27 -16.02
C GLY A 29 -8.70 -2.06 -15.71
N PRO A 30 -7.79 -2.45 -16.63
CA PRO A 30 -6.35 -2.40 -16.39
C PRO A 30 -5.82 -1.03 -15.97
N ILE A 31 -6.37 0.05 -16.52
CA ILE A 31 -5.96 1.43 -16.22
C ILE A 31 -6.28 1.77 -14.76
N VAL A 32 -7.50 1.45 -14.31
CA VAL A 32 -7.96 1.75 -12.94
C VAL A 32 -7.15 0.95 -11.93
N VAL A 33 -6.91 -0.34 -12.21
CA VAL A 33 -6.07 -1.19 -11.36
C VAL A 33 -4.64 -0.64 -11.28
N SER A 34 -4.06 -0.23 -12.41
CA SER A 34 -2.70 0.33 -12.44
C SER A 34 -2.58 1.61 -11.61
N LEU A 35 -3.56 2.50 -11.72
CA LEU A 35 -3.62 3.73 -10.91
C LEU A 35 -3.78 3.44 -9.42
N ALA A 36 -4.63 2.47 -9.06
CA ALA A 36 -4.81 2.05 -7.67
C ALA A 36 -3.51 1.46 -7.07
N LEU A 37 -2.79 0.64 -7.85
CA LEU A 37 -1.48 0.10 -7.47
C LEU A 37 -0.44 1.20 -7.26
N PHE A 38 -0.40 2.17 -8.18
CA PHE A 38 0.50 3.33 -8.06
C PHE A 38 0.17 4.16 -6.81
N SER A 39 -1.11 4.48 -6.61
CA SER A 39 -1.59 5.19 -5.42
C SER A 39 -1.24 4.45 -4.12
N SER A 40 -1.27 3.12 -4.12
CA SER A 40 -0.94 2.30 -2.94
C SER A 40 0.56 2.27 -2.63
N THR A 41 1.40 2.56 -3.63
CA THR A 41 2.87 2.58 -3.48
C THR A 41 3.35 3.90 -2.86
N LEU A 42 2.57 4.98 -3.01
CA LEU A 42 2.89 6.28 -2.43
C LEU A 42 2.77 6.23 -0.89
N SER A 43 3.85 6.58 -0.21
CA SER A 43 3.97 6.50 1.24
C SER A 43 4.70 7.71 1.83
N GLY A 44 4.76 7.79 3.16
CA GLY A 44 5.48 8.83 3.91
C GLY A 44 6.99 8.83 3.64
N PHE A 45 7.54 7.71 3.13
CA PHE A 45 8.89 7.71 2.59
C PHE A 45 9.04 8.72 1.46
N GLY A 46 8.06 8.88 0.56
CA GLY A 46 8.16 9.84 -0.54
C GLY A 46 8.24 11.30 -0.08
N PHE A 47 7.63 11.64 1.06
CA PHE A 47 7.55 13.02 1.55
C PHE A 47 8.62 13.36 2.60
N VAL A 48 8.97 12.41 3.47
CA VAL A 48 9.90 12.63 4.59
C VAL A 48 11.22 11.89 4.36
N GLY A 49 11.14 10.58 4.09
CA GLY A 49 12.32 9.71 4.01
C GLY A 49 13.23 10.01 2.81
N GLY A 50 12.65 10.10 1.61
CA GLY A 50 13.35 10.33 0.36
C GLY A 50 14.10 11.67 0.32
N PRO A 51 13.43 12.80 0.57
CA PRO A 51 14.10 14.10 0.68
C PRO A 51 15.16 14.13 1.79
N GLY A 52 14.89 13.50 2.94
CA GLY A 52 15.88 13.39 4.02
C GLY A 52 17.14 12.61 3.63
N LEU A 53 16.98 11.52 2.87
CA LEU A 53 18.11 10.76 2.32
C LEU A 53 18.89 11.57 1.30
N VAL A 54 18.20 12.22 0.34
CA VAL A 54 18.85 13.09 -0.64
C VAL A 54 19.61 14.23 0.03
N TYR A 55 19.07 14.81 1.09
CA TYR A 55 19.75 15.85 1.87
C TYR A 55 21.04 15.32 2.52
N SER A 56 21.03 14.08 3.02
CA SER A 56 22.17 13.49 3.72
C SER A 56 23.28 12.97 2.81
N ILE A 57 22.95 12.29 1.71
CA ILE A 57 23.93 11.59 0.85
C ILE A 57 23.93 12.11 -0.60
N GLY A 58 23.15 13.15 -0.89
CA GLY A 58 23.09 13.80 -2.19
C GLY A 58 22.43 12.95 -3.28
N VAL A 59 22.81 13.24 -4.53
CA VAL A 59 22.29 12.62 -5.76
C VAL A 59 22.56 11.11 -5.81
N SER A 60 23.50 10.60 -5.02
CA SER A 60 23.75 9.16 -4.89
C SER A 60 22.46 8.39 -4.57
N SER A 61 21.55 8.95 -3.76
CA SER A 61 20.25 8.35 -3.41
C SER A 61 19.39 7.93 -4.61
N PHE A 62 19.58 8.53 -5.79
CA PHE A 62 18.81 8.19 -6.99
C PHE A 62 18.95 6.72 -7.42
N TRP A 63 20.04 6.04 -7.03
CA TRP A 63 20.19 4.61 -7.33
C TRP A 63 19.01 3.79 -6.78
N MET A 64 18.44 4.19 -5.64
CA MET A 64 17.29 3.50 -5.02
C MET A 64 16.07 3.53 -5.93
N VAL A 65 15.82 4.63 -6.65
CA VAL A 65 14.71 4.74 -7.59
C VAL A 65 14.86 3.72 -8.72
N ILE A 66 16.07 3.60 -9.26
CA ILE A 66 16.38 2.67 -10.37
C ILE A 66 16.20 1.23 -9.90
N ILE A 67 16.77 0.88 -8.74
CA ILE A 67 16.72 -0.50 -8.22
C ILE A 67 15.30 -0.87 -7.77
N SER A 68 14.57 0.01 -7.08
CA SER A 68 13.18 -0.24 -6.70
C SER A 68 12.29 -0.43 -7.91
N SER A 69 12.37 0.46 -8.91
CA SER A 69 11.54 0.37 -10.12
C SER A 69 11.82 -0.92 -10.90
N THR A 70 13.10 -1.26 -11.07
CA THR A 70 13.51 -2.49 -11.75
C THR A 70 13.07 -3.73 -10.96
N GLY A 71 13.22 -3.72 -9.64
CA GLY A 71 12.79 -4.80 -8.76
C GLY A 71 11.29 -5.05 -8.83
N TYR A 72 10.47 -3.99 -8.81
CA TYR A 72 9.02 -4.12 -8.99
C TYR A 72 8.66 -4.70 -10.36
N ALA A 73 9.29 -4.23 -11.44
CA ALA A 73 9.05 -4.76 -12.78
C ALA A 73 9.39 -6.25 -12.85
N VAL A 74 10.58 -6.65 -12.37
CA VAL A 74 11.02 -8.06 -12.37
C VAL A 74 10.07 -8.93 -11.55
N CYS A 75 9.73 -8.52 -10.32
CA CYS A 75 8.77 -9.24 -9.49
C CYS A 75 7.41 -9.36 -10.17
N PHE A 76 6.94 -8.30 -10.83
CA PHE A 76 5.67 -8.32 -11.54
C PHE A 76 5.68 -9.33 -12.70
N PHE A 77 6.71 -9.32 -13.55
CA PHE A 77 6.78 -10.24 -14.68
C PHE A 77 6.95 -11.70 -14.25
N LEU A 78 7.70 -11.96 -13.18
CA LEU A 78 7.97 -13.32 -12.71
C LEU A 78 6.81 -13.92 -11.90
N VAL A 79 6.18 -13.12 -11.04
CA VAL A 79 5.30 -13.65 -9.98
C VAL A 79 3.82 -13.38 -10.26
N SER A 80 3.47 -12.24 -10.86
CA SER A 80 2.06 -11.81 -10.99
C SER A 80 1.20 -12.82 -11.75
N LYS A 81 1.72 -13.41 -12.84
CA LYS A 81 0.98 -14.41 -13.63
C LYS A 81 0.65 -15.65 -12.79
N ARG A 82 1.61 -16.15 -12.00
CA ARG A 82 1.40 -17.34 -11.16
C ARG A 82 0.42 -17.09 -10.03
N ILE A 83 0.54 -15.94 -9.35
CA ILE A 83 -0.39 -15.54 -8.28
C ILE A 83 -1.81 -15.43 -8.85
N ARG A 84 -1.98 -14.77 -10.00
CA ARG A 84 -3.28 -14.60 -10.65
C ARG A 84 -3.94 -15.95 -10.99
N MET A 85 -3.18 -16.89 -11.54
CA MET A 85 -3.72 -18.22 -11.88
C MET A 85 -4.21 -18.97 -10.63
N ILE A 86 -3.46 -18.95 -9.53
CA ILE A 86 -3.89 -19.63 -8.29
C ILE A 86 -5.13 -18.95 -7.70
N ALA A 87 -5.15 -17.61 -7.69
CA ALA A 87 -6.28 -16.84 -7.18
C ALA A 87 -7.56 -17.01 -8.01
N GLU A 88 -7.45 -17.26 -9.32
CA GLU A 88 -8.60 -17.59 -10.18
C GLU A 88 -9.04 -19.05 -10.02
N LEU A 89 -8.12 -20.00 -9.85
CA LEU A 89 -8.45 -21.42 -9.76
C LEU A 89 -9.12 -21.82 -8.44
N TYR A 90 -8.69 -21.21 -7.33
CA TYR A 90 -9.17 -21.51 -5.96
C TYR A 90 -10.07 -20.42 -5.39
N ASP A 91 -10.50 -19.46 -6.22
CA ASP A 91 -11.25 -18.26 -5.85
C ASP A 91 -10.72 -17.56 -4.57
N CYS A 92 -9.40 -17.43 -4.48
CA CYS A 92 -8.75 -16.83 -3.33
C CYS A 92 -8.94 -15.31 -3.33
N ILE A 93 -9.31 -14.77 -2.17
CA ILE A 93 -9.54 -13.32 -1.97
C ILE A 93 -8.31 -12.66 -1.31
N SER A 94 -7.55 -13.42 -0.51
CA SER A 94 -6.38 -12.89 0.22
C SER A 94 -5.06 -13.60 -0.13
N LEU A 95 -3.94 -12.94 0.15
CA LEU A 95 -2.60 -13.53 -0.06
C LEU A 95 -2.34 -14.77 0.81
N PRO A 96 -2.75 -14.83 2.10
CA PRO A 96 -2.74 -16.06 2.89
C PRO A 96 -3.49 -17.21 2.24
N ASP A 97 -4.65 -16.96 1.63
CA ASP A 97 -5.43 -18.02 0.97
C ASP A 97 -4.69 -18.58 -0.24
N ILE A 98 -4.01 -17.74 -1.02
CA ILE A 98 -3.18 -18.17 -2.16
C ILE A 98 -2.04 -19.09 -1.70
N VAL A 99 -1.40 -18.75 -0.58
CA VAL A 99 -0.32 -19.56 -0.01
C VAL A 99 -0.87 -20.85 0.58
N ALA A 100 -2.03 -20.80 1.26
CA ALA A 100 -2.72 -21.99 1.75
C ALA A 100 -3.09 -22.95 0.61
N ALA A 101 -3.66 -22.43 -0.48
CA ALA A 101 -4.01 -23.20 -1.68
C ALA A 101 -2.78 -23.79 -2.37
N ARG A 102 -1.65 -23.09 -2.33
CA ARG A 102 -0.39 -23.57 -2.93
C ARG A 102 0.28 -24.69 -2.14
N TYR A 103 0.26 -24.61 -0.80
CA TYR A 103 0.98 -25.54 0.08
C TYR A 103 0.08 -26.54 0.81
N GLY A 104 -1.23 -26.41 0.72
CA GLY A 104 -2.21 -27.28 1.39
C GLY A 104 -2.14 -27.23 2.92
N SER A 105 -1.70 -26.10 3.51
CA SER A 105 -1.44 -26.00 4.95
C SER A 105 -2.06 -24.75 5.58
N GLU A 106 -2.98 -24.98 6.52
CA GLU A 106 -3.59 -23.93 7.34
C GLU A 106 -2.59 -23.28 8.32
N ALA A 107 -1.56 -24.02 8.75
CA ALA A 107 -0.50 -23.44 9.59
C ALA A 107 0.26 -22.33 8.84
N VAL A 108 0.58 -22.57 7.56
CA VAL A 108 1.25 -21.56 6.71
C VAL A 108 0.34 -20.36 6.47
N ARG A 109 -0.97 -20.60 6.27
CA ARG A 109 -1.97 -19.52 6.16
C ARG A 109 -1.96 -18.61 7.38
N PHE A 110 -2.01 -19.21 8.57
CA PHE A 110 -2.01 -18.46 9.83
C PHE A 110 -0.71 -17.69 10.04
N MET A 111 0.45 -18.32 9.83
CA MET A 111 1.75 -17.66 9.96
C MET A 111 1.89 -16.47 9.01
N LEU A 112 1.44 -16.61 7.76
CA LEU A 112 1.49 -15.52 6.79
C LEU A 112 0.52 -14.39 7.16
N ALA A 113 -0.70 -14.72 7.58
CA ALA A 113 -1.67 -13.73 8.03
C ALA A 113 -1.13 -12.90 9.21
N VAL A 114 -0.54 -13.56 10.21
CA VAL A 114 0.09 -12.88 11.36
C VAL A 114 1.24 -11.99 10.90
N THR A 115 2.11 -12.49 10.01
CA THR A 115 3.24 -11.72 9.49
C THR A 115 2.78 -10.47 8.74
N ILE A 116 1.74 -10.58 7.91
CA ILE A 116 1.15 -9.45 7.20
C ILE A 116 0.57 -8.44 8.19
N VAL A 117 -0.20 -8.89 9.19
CA VAL A 117 -0.81 -8.00 10.20
C VAL A 117 0.27 -7.24 10.97
N LEU A 118 1.32 -7.92 11.44
CA LEU A 118 2.45 -7.29 12.13
C LEU A 118 3.17 -6.28 11.23
N GLY A 119 3.43 -6.65 9.97
CA GLY A 119 4.06 -5.76 9.00
C GLY A 119 3.22 -4.52 8.70
N VAL A 120 1.91 -4.68 8.52
CA VAL A 120 0.97 -3.58 8.29
C VAL A 120 0.90 -2.65 9.50
N MET A 121 0.88 -3.19 10.73
CA MET A 121 0.91 -2.35 11.93
C MET A 121 2.18 -1.50 12.01
N GLY A 122 3.35 -2.10 11.76
CA GLY A 122 4.61 -1.35 11.71
C GLY A 122 4.63 -0.29 10.61
N TYR A 123 4.12 -0.63 9.43
CA TYR A 123 3.99 0.30 8.32
C TYR A 123 3.05 1.47 8.66
N LEU A 124 1.88 1.20 9.24
CA LEU A 124 0.95 2.27 9.63
C LEU A 124 1.55 3.19 10.70
N ALA A 125 2.34 2.65 11.64
CA ALA A 125 3.03 3.45 12.64
C ALA A 125 4.01 4.45 12.00
N THR A 126 4.81 4.03 11.02
CA THR A 126 5.74 4.94 10.31
C THR A 126 5.01 5.97 9.46
N GLN A 127 3.86 5.62 8.89
CA GLN A 127 3.02 6.55 8.13
C GLN A 127 2.42 7.65 9.02
N ILE A 128 1.94 7.28 10.21
CA ILE A 128 1.41 8.24 11.20
C ILE A 128 2.54 9.17 11.67
N LEU A 129 3.72 8.63 11.95
CA LEU A 129 4.89 9.44 12.32
C LEU A 129 5.27 10.43 11.22
N ALA A 130 5.35 9.98 9.96
CA ALA A 130 5.65 10.87 8.84
C ALA A 130 4.62 11.99 8.70
N MET A 131 3.33 11.67 8.86
CA MET A 131 2.26 12.67 8.86
C MET A 131 2.41 13.69 10.00
N ALA A 132 2.75 13.24 11.21
CA ALA A 132 2.98 14.12 12.36
C ALA A 132 4.15 15.09 12.12
N VAL A 133 5.27 14.61 11.56
CA VAL A 133 6.44 15.44 11.23
C VAL A 133 6.09 16.52 10.21
N VAL A 134 5.39 16.15 9.13
CA VAL A 134 4.96 17.12 8.11
C VAL A 134 3.98 18.13 8.71
N MET A 135 3.04 17.67 9.52
CA MET A 135 2.05 18.55 10.15
C MET A 135 2.71 19.53 11.13
N GLN A 136 3.65 19.08 11.95
CA GLN A 136 4.44 19.96 12.83
C GLN A 136 5.24 20.99 12.04
N ALA A 137 5.89 20.60 10.94
CA ALA A 137 6.65 21.51 10.10
C ALA A 137 5.77 22.61 9.46
N ILE A 138 4.52 22.28 9.10
CA ILE A 138 3.57 23.24 8.55
C ILE A 138 3.02 24.15 9.66
N LEU A 139 2.61 23.58 10.80
CA LEU A 139 1.94 24.34 11.86
C LEU A 139 2.91 25.24 12.65
N SER A 140 4.17 24.82 12.86
CA SER A 140 5.17 25.63 13.58
C SER A 140 5.52 26.93 12.84
N GLY A 141 5.31 27.00 11.53
CA GLY A 141 5.43 28.22 10.74
C GLY A 141 4.24 29.19 10.84
N THR A 142 3.20 28.86 11.61
CA THR A 142 1.98 29.68 11.76
C THR A 142 1.93 30.29 13.16
N GLU A 143 1.82 31.62 13.28
CA GLU A 143 1.85 32.36 14.56
C GLU A 143 0.86 31.83 15.63
N MET A 144 -0.24 31.21 15.20
CA MET A 144 -1.26 30.61 16.08
C MET A 144 -0.75 29.40 16.89
N PHE A 145 0.28 28.68 16.41
CA PHE A 145 0.75 27.43 17.01
C PHE A 145 2.24 27.42 17.36
N ALA A 146 2.92 28.58 17.27
CA ALA A 146 4.35 28.73 17.54
C ALA A 146 4.77 28.37 18.98
N ASN A 147 3.83 28.28 19.93
CA ASN A 147 4.08 28.00 21.35
C ASN A 147 3.73 26.56 21.78
N ILE A 148 3.43 25.64 20.85
CA ILE A 148 3.20 24.23 21.19
C ILE A 148 4.50 23.45 20.96
N GLY A 149 5.44 23.61 21.90
CA GLY A 149 6.72 22.90 21.96
C GLY A 149 7.01 22.43 23.37
#